data_AF-A0AB35YBL7-F1
#
_entry.id   AF-A0AB35YBL7-F1
#
_cell.length_a   1.000
_cell.length_b   1.000
_cell.length_c   1.000
_cell.angle_alpha   90.00
_cell.angle_beta   90.00
_cell.angle_gamma   90.00
#
_symmetry.space_group_name_H-M   'P 1'
#
loop_
_entity.id
_entity.type
_entity.pdbx_description
1 polymer ?
#
loop_
_entity_poly.entity_id
_entity_poly.type
_entity_poly.pdbx_seq_one_letter_code
_entity_poly.pdbx_strand_id
1 'polypeptide(L)'
;MKLQPASQMSKIAEENYEKFKESVLESEEFESLKMGIEEAANEGKKTLEYKVHPDCDPRTIDFLKSVLTEAGYGVKGFFLNSHAMQITW
;
A
#
# COMPACT_ATOMS: atom_id res chain seq x y z
N MET A 1 -3.64 -37.18 -6.68
CA MET A 1 -3.06 -35.82 -6.80
C MET A 1 -1.58 -35.89 -6.45
N LYS A 2 -0.68 -35.40 -7.33
CA LYS A 2 0.75 -35.26 -7.01
C LYS A 2 0.97 -33.80 -6.59
N LEU A 3 1.51 -33.60 -5.37
CA LEU A 3 1.88 -32.28 -4.88
C LEU A 3 3.00 -31.70 -5.77
N GLN A 4 2.92 -30.42 -6.11
CA GLN A 4 3.96 -29.76 -6.90
C GLN A 4 5.26 -29.63 -6.07
N PRO A 5 6.44 -29.64 -6.71
CA PRO A 5 7.71 -29.43 -6.02
C PRO A 5 7.76 -28.06 -5.35
N ALA A 6 8.43 -27.95 -4.20
CA ALA A 6 8.57 -26.70 -3.44
C ALA A 6 9.16 -25.53 -4.27
N SER A 7 10.04 -25.83 -5.24
CA SER A 7 10.59 -24.83 -6.16
C SER A 7 9.56 -24.21 -7.11
N GLN A 8 8.49 -24.93 -7.44
CA GLN A 8 7.36 -24.37 -8.20
C GLN A 8 6.44 -23.55 -7.29
N MET A 9 6.29 -23.93 -6.01
CA MET A 9 5.52 -23.14 -5.05
C MET A 9 6.13 -21.75 -4.80
N SER A 10 7.46 -21.66 -4.66
CA SER A 10 8.14 -20.36 -4.49
C SER A 10 7.93 -19.43 -5.68
N LYS A 11 8.07 -19.94 -6.91
CA LYS A 11 7.85 -19.14 -8.12
C LYS A 11 6.41 -18.64 -8.23
N ILE A 12 5.43 -19.50 -7.96
CA ILE A 12 4.01 -19.11 -7.98
C ILE A 12 3.72 -18.07 -6.91
N ALA A 13 4.34 -18.19 -5.72
CA ALA A 13 4.20 -17.20 -4.66
C ALA A 13 4.77 -15.84 -5.05
N GLU A 14 5.96 -15.81 -5.67
CA GLU A 14 6.58 -14.59 -6.18
C GLU A 14 5.73 -13.94 -7.28
N GLU A 15 5.30 -14.70 -8.29
CA GLU A 15 4.44 -14.20 -9.37
C GLU A 15 3.11 -13.63 -8.85
N ASN A 16 2.48 -14.30 -7.88
CA ASN A 16 1.26 -13.81 -7.26
C ASN A 16 1.49 -12.54 -6.44
N TYR A 17 2.67 -12.40 -5.84
CA TYR A 17 3.02 -11.19 -5.09
C TYR A 17 3.28 -10.00 -6.02
N GLU A 18 3.96 -10.20 -7.16
CA GLU A 18 4.13 -9.14 -8.16
C GLU A 18 2.78 -8.70 -8.76
N LYS A 19 1.91 -9.64 -9.13
CA LYS A 19 0.55 -9.32 -9.58
C LYS A 19 -0.25 -8.56 -8.53
N PHE A 20 -0.07 -8.90 -7.25
CA PHE A 20 -0.68 -8.16 -6.16
C PHE A 20 -0.20 -6.71 -6.14
N LYS A 21 1.11 -6.46 -6.20
CA LYS A 21 1.66 -5.09 -6.24
C LYS A 21 1.10 -4.29 -7.41
N GLU A 22 1.12 -4.88 -8.62
CA GLU A 22 0.56 -4.26 -9.82
C GLU A 22 -0.91 -3.90 -9.61
N SER A 23 -1.72 -4.84 -9.08
CA SER A 23 -3.14 -4.60 -8.81
C SER A 23 -3.38 -3.47 -7.80
N VAL A 24 -2.50 -3.30 -6.81
CA VAL A 24 -2.61 -2.19 -5.86
C VAL A 24 -2.25 -0.87 -6.53
N LEU A 25 -1.21 -0.83 -7.37
CA LEU A 25 -0.83 0.38 -8.10
C LEU A 25 -1.86 0.81 -9.14
N GLU A 26 -2.65 -0.12 -9.66
CA GLU A 26 -3.77 0.15 -10.58
C GLU A 26 -5.10 0.40 -9.86
N SER A 27 -5.14 0.28 -8.53
CA SER A 27 -6.38 0.38 -7.75
C SER A 27 -6.84 1.83 -7.54
N GLU A 28 -8.15 2.00 -7.38
CA GLU A 28 -8.75 3.27 -6.94
C GLU A 28 -8.19 3.75 -5.61
N GLU A 29 -7.74 2.83 -4.75
CA GLU A 29 -7.12 3.14 -3.47
C GLU A 29 -5.83 3.93 -3.66
N PHE A 30 -4.99 3.51 -4.61
CA PHE A 30 -3.74 4.20 -4.89
C PHE A 30 -3.97 5.55 -5.55
N GLU A 31 -4.95 5.66 -6.45
CA GLU A 31 -5.34 6.94 -7.05
C GLU A 31 -5.88 7.91 -5.98
N SER A 32 -6.76 7.43 -5.10
CA SER A 32 -7.31 8.22 -3.98
C SER A 32 -6.22 8.70 -3.04
N LEU A 33 -5.23 7.87 -2.74
CA LEU A 33 -4.06 8.25 -1.94
C LEU A 33 -3.28 9.40 -2.59
N LYS A 34 -2.95 9.29 -3.88
CA LYS A 34 -2.23 10.34 -4.62
C LYS A 34 -3.00 11.66 -4.60
N MET A 35 -4.29 11.61 -4.94
CA MET A 35 -5.16 12.79 -4.91
C MET A 35 -5.21 13.42 -3.53
N GLY A 36 -5.36 12.62 -2.47
CA GLY A 36 -5.40 13.13 -1.10
C GLY A 36 -4.10 13.84 -0.68
N ILE A 37 -2.94 13.37 -1.16
CA ILE A 37 -1.65 14.02 -0.91
C ILE A 37 -1.59 15.37 -1.66
N GLU A 38 -1.98 15.38 -2.93
CA GLU A 38 -1.98 16.60 -3.75
C GLU A 38 -2.94 17.66 -3.20
N GLU A 39 -4.15 17.27 -2.81
CA GLU A 39 -5.14 18.15 -2.20
C GLU A 39 -4.62 18.72 -0.88
N ALA A 40 -4.07 17.88 0.01
CA ALA A 40 -3.50 18.35 1.26
C ALA A 40 -2.33 19.32 1.04
N ALA A 41 -1.47 19.05 0.06
CA ALA A 41 -0.38 19.95 -0.31
C ALA A 41 -0.88 21.28 -0.88
N ASN A 42 -1.91 21.26 -1.71
CA ASN A 42 -2.56 22.46 -2.27
C ASN A 42 -3.23 23.31 -1.19
N GLU A 43 -3.74 22.69 -0.13
CA GLU A 43 -4.26 23.37 1.07
C GLU A 43 -3.16 23.90 2.00
N GLY A 44 -1.88 23.69 1.66
CA GLY A 44 -0.73 24.12 2.47
C GLY A 44 -0.46 23.24 3.69
N LYS A 45 -1.07 22.04 3.76
CA LYS A 45 -0.79 21.06 4.81
C LYS A 45 0.52 20.33 4.50
N LYS A 46 1.18 19.86 5.56
CA LYS A 46 2.41 19.03 5.48
C LYS A 46 2.16 17.58 5.87
N THR A 47 0.91 17.25 6.17
CA THR A 47 0.52 15.96 6.74
C THR A 47 -0.83 15.53 6.19
N LEU A 48 -0.96 14.25 5.86
CA LEU A 48 -2.23 13.60 5.52
C LEU A 48 -2.45 12.39 6.42
N GLU A 49 -3.65 12.27 6.99
CA GLU A 49 -4.09 11.02 7.59
C GLU A 49 -4.92 10.27 6.54
N TYR A 50 -4.37 9.15 6.07
CA TYR A 50 -5.03 8.31 5.08
C TYR A 50 -5.49 7.01 5.72
N LYS A 51 -6.70 6.58 5.35
CA LYS A 51 -7.30 5.32 5.82
C LYS A 51 -7.61 4.46 4.60
N VAL A 52 -7.02 3.27 4.59
CA VAL A 52 -7.31 2.25 3.61
C VAL A 52 -8.71 1.70 3.84
N HIS A 53 -9.46 1.40 2.78
CA HIS A 53 -10.75 0.73 2.92
C HIS A 53 -10.63 -0.58 3.73
N PRO A 54 -11.52 -0.85 4.71
CA PRO A 54 -11.42 -2.06 5.57
C PRO A 54 -11.46 -3.38 4.80
N ASP A 55 -12.07 -3.38 3.62
CA ASP A 55 -12.17 -4.58 2.76
C ASP A 55 -10.94 -4.81 1.88
N CYS A 56 -9.97 -3.89 1.88
CA CYS A 56 -8.71 -4.10 1.17
C CYS A 56 -7.90 -5.22 1.82
N ASP A 57 -7.08 -5.88 1.00
CA ASP A 57 -6.10 -6.83 1.52
C ASP A 57 -5.21 -6.14 2.58
N PRO A 58 -5.01 -6.74 3.77
CA PRO A 58 -4.16 -6.15 4.80
C PRO A 58 -2.75 -5.82 4.32
N ARG A 59 -2.24 -6.52 3.29
CA ARG A 59 -0.93 -6.25 2.69
C ARG A 59 -0.89 -4.95 1.90
N THR A 60 -2.04 -4.41 1.50
CA THR A 60 -2.14 -3.17 0.73
C THR A 60 -1.52 -2.02 1.51
N ILE A 61 -1.83 -1.87 2.80
CA ILE A 61 -1.28 -0.76 3.57
C ILE A 61 0.25 -0.87 3.72
N ASP A 62 0.78 -2.07 3.90
CA ASP A 62 2.22 -2.26 4.06
C ASP A 62 2.97 -2.04 2.75
N PHE A 63 2.37 -2.44 1.62
CA PHE A 63 2.90 -2.10 0.31
C PHE A 63 2.86 -0.59 0.05
N LEU A 64 1.75 0.09 0.30
CA LEU A 64 1.63 1.54 0.13
C LEU A 64 2.62 2.32 1.01
N LYS A 65 2.85 1.88 2.26
CA LYS A 65 3.89 2.44 3.13
C LYS A 65 5.28 2.33 2.50
N SER A 66 5.61 1.17 1.89
CA SER A 66 6.88 0.98 1.20
C SER A 66 7.02 1.94 0.02
N VAL A 67 6.01 2.00 -0.84
CA VAL A 67 5.99 2.90 -2.01
C VAL A 67 6.17 4.36 -1.61
N LEU A 68 5.45 4.82 -0.58
CA LEU A 68 5.58 6.18 -0.05
C LEU A 68 6.97 6.44 0.54
N THR A 69 7.52 5.49 1.29
CA THR A 69 8.86 5.61 1.88
C THR A 69 9.94 5.68 0.78
N GLU A 70 9.83 4.86 -0.26
CA GLU A 70 10.71 4.87 -1.44
C GLU A 70 10.61 6.18 -2.22
N ALA A 71 9.41 6.77 -2.28
CA ALA A 71 9.19 8.09 -2.87
C ALA A 71 9.65 9.27 -1.98
N GLY A 72 10.15 8.98 -0.76
CA GLY A 72 10.72 9.99 0.15
C GLY A 72 9.74 10.60 1.15
N TYR A 73 8.50 10.11 1.23
CA TYR A 73 7.53 10.54 2.23
C TYR A 73 7.86 9.93 3.60
N GLY A 74 7.60 10.70 4.66
CA GLY A 74 7.61 10.16 6.03
C GLY A 74 6.29 9.48 6.33
N VAL A 75 6.32 8.20 6.72
CA VAL A 75 5.10 7.42 7.00
C VAL A 75 5.11 6.89 8.43
N LYS A 76 4.01 7.10 9.16
CA LYS A 76 3.78 6.54 10.50
C LYS A 76 2.50 5.71 10.49
N GLY A 77 2.61 4.45 10.91
CA GLY A 77 1.44 3.60 11.15
C GLY A 77 0.74 3.98 12.45
N PHE A 78 -0.57 3.79 12.51
CA PHE A 78 -1.33 3.89 13.75
C PHE A 78 -1.40 2.53 14.45
N PHE A 79 -0.79 2.40 15.63
CA PHE A 79 -0.83 1.15 16.41
C PHE A 79 -2.26 0.66 16.71
N LEU A 80 -3.23 1.57 16.79
CA LEU A 80 -4.63 1.26 17.10
C LEU A 80 -5.50 1.05 15.85
N ASN A 81 -4.99 1.35 14.65
CA ASN A 81 -5.72 1.18 13.41
C ASN A 81 -4.76 0.73 12.31
N SER A 82 -4.73 -0.58 12.07
CA SER A 82 -3.91 -1.22 11.04
C SER A 82 -4.27 -0.80 9.62
N HIS A 83 -5.38 -0.09 9.42
CA HIS A 83 -5.80 0.42 8.13
C HIS A 83 -5.53 1.92 7.98
N ALA A 84 -4.87 2.56 8.94
CA ALA A 84 -4.54 3.98 8.87
C ALA A 84 -3.03 4.23 8.83
N MET A 85 -2.64 5.28 8.11
CA MET A 85 -1.29 5.81 8.10
C MET A 85 -1.30 7.34 8.09
N GLN A 86 -0.33 7.93 8.77
CA GLN A 86 -0.03 9.35 8.69
C GLN A 86 1.16 9.54 7.75
N ILE A 87 0.98 10.39 6.75
CA ILE A 87 1.92 10.67 5.68
C ILE A 87 2.38 12.11 5.87
N THR A 88 3.68 12.35 5.70
CA THR A 88 4.33 13.64 5.92
C THR A 88 5.31 13.94 4.78
N TRP A 89 5.41 15.22 4.40
CA TRP A 89 6.31 15.72 3.35
C TRP A 89 6.87 17.11 3.69
#